data_AF-A0A7L5ZFR1-F1
#
_entry.id   AF-A0A7L5ZFR1-F1
#
_cell.length_a   1.000
_cell.length_b   1.000
_cell.length_c   1.000
_cell.angle_alpha   90.00
_cell.angle_beta   90.00
_cell.angle_gamma   90.00
#
_symmetry.space_group_name_H-M   'P 1'
#
loop_
_entity.id
_entity.type
_entity.pdbx_description
1 polymer ?
#
loop_
_entity_poly.entity_id
_entity_poly.type
_entity_poly.pdbx_seq_one_letter_code
_entity_poly.pdbx_strand_id
1 'polypeptide(L)'
;MKGQAARTRAVLTGIDAVADGAQVYLAGYPQFFGDFTGTCRVGVVPTDSGPLPVHVSKKDALWMNSVVRELNKQQRIAVRGAKAAGTDARFVNADAQFAGHRLCDAESPYLNGLVNLDYALMGSFHPNAAGERAYADAYLARGFVPVS
;
A
#
# COMPACT_ATOMS: atom_id res chain seq x y z
N MET A 1 6.08 -10.09 11.32
CA MET A 1 6.47 -10.22 9.89
C MET A 1 7.75 -11.03 9.68
N LYS A 2 7.90 -12.19 10.33
CA LYS A 2 9.15 -12.97 10.25
C LYS A 2 9.37 -13.48 8.81
N GLY A 3 10.57 -13.28 8.27
CA GLY A 3 10.94 -13.77 6.93
C GLY A 3 10.43 -12.95 5.75
N GLN A 4 9.63 -11.89 5.96
CA GLN A 4 9.08 -11.08 4.86
C GLN A 4 10.20 -10.48 4.00
N ALA A 5 11.21 -9.86 4.62
CA ALA A 5 12.32 -9.27 3.87
C ALA A 5 13.08 -10.30 3.01
N ALA A 6 13.28 -11.52 3.53
CA ALA A 6 13.98 -12.58 2.79
C ALA A 6 13.18 -13.03 1.57
N ARG A 7 11.86 -13.21 1.72
CA ARG A 7 10.96 -13.58 0.62
C ARG A 7 10.88 -12.48 -0.44
N THR A 8 10.70 -11.22 -0.03
CA THR A 8 10.71 -10.09 -0.96
C THR A 8 12.05 -9.99 -1.70
N ARG A 9 13.18 -10.17 -1.01
CA ARG A 9 14.50 -10.17 -1.67
C ARG A 9 14.62 -11.26 -2.72
N ALA A 10 14.15 -12.48 -2.42
CA ALA A 10 14.20 -13.59 -3.37
C ALA A 10 13.41 -13.29 -4.66
N VAL A 11 12.27 -12.60 -4.56
CA VAL A 11 11.52 -12.13 -5.73
C VAL A 11 12.35 -11.10 -6.52
N LEU A 12 12.94 -10.11 -5.85
CA LEU A 12 13.74 -9.07 -6.51
C LEU A 12 14.94 -9.65 -7.27
N THR A 13 15.71 -10.55 -6.64
CA THR A 13 16.85 -11.21 -7.29
C THR A 13 16.40 -12.21 -8.35
N GLY A 14 15.20 -12.79 -8.23
CA GLY A 14 14.62 -13.66 -9.25
C GLY A 14 14.23 -12.91 -10.52
N ILE A 15 13.74 -11.67 -10.40
CA ILE A 15 13.46 -10.78 -11.54
C ILE A 15 14.77 -10.48 -12.28
N ASP A 16 15.82 -10.10 -11.55
CA ASP A 16 17.15 -9.79 -12.09
C ASP A 16 17.75 -10.97 -12.89
N ALA A 17 17.54 -12.20 -12.41
CA ALA A 17 18.03 -13.41 -13.07
C ALA A 17 17.37 -13.71 -14.42
N VAL A 18 16.17 -13.18 -14.68
CA VAL A 18 15.42 -13.41 -15.95
C VAL A 18 15.30 -12.15 -16.81
N ALA A 19 15.63 -10.99 -16.25
CA ALA A 19 15.60 -9.69 -16.91
C ALA A 19 16.89 -8.94 -16.58
N ASP A 20 18.00 -9.45 -17.13
CA ASP A 20 19.33 -8.88 -16.89
C ASP A 20 19.38 -7.39 -17.27
N GLY A 21 19.95 -6.58 -16.39
CA GLY A 21 20.00 -5.11 -16.53
C GLY A 21 18.68 -4.38 -16.23
N ALA A 22 17.61 -5.04 -15.78
CA ALA A 22 16.36 -4.38 -15.43
C ALA A 22 16.48 -3.50 -14.18
N GLN A 23 15.87 -2.31 -14.23
CA GLN A 23 15.65 -1.50 -13.04
C GLN A 23 14.34 -1.93 -12.36
N VAL A 24 14.42 -2.47 -11.15
CA VAL A 24 13.26 -3.01 -10.43
C VAL A 24 12.76 -2.01 -9.40
N TYR A 25 11.55 -1.49 -9.58
CA TYR A 25 10.92 -0.57 -8.62
C TYR A 25 9.88 -1.30 -7.76
N LEU A 26 10.18 -1.44 -6.46
CA LEU A 26 9.25 -2.02 -5.49
C LEU A 26 8.51 -0.93 -4.74
N ALA A 27 7.21 -0.79 -4.99
CA ALA A 27 6.38 0.12 -4.21
C ALA A 27 6.03 -0.41 -2.82
N GLY A 28 6.13 0.50 -1.86
CA GLY A 28 5.54 0.32 -0.54
C GLY A 28 4.02 0.51 -0.55
N TYR A 29 3.40 0.24 0.59
CA TYR A 29 1.98 0.45 0.81
C TYR A 29 1.73 1.79 1.52
N PRO A 30 0.68 2.55 1.17
CA PRO A 30 0.24 3.67 1.97
C PRO A 30 -0.35 3.18 3.29
N GLN A 31 -0.22 3.99 4.33
CA GLN A 31 -1.01 3.82 5.54
C GLN A 31 -2.49 3.97 5.19
N PHE A 32 -3.34 3.17 5.83
CA PHE A 32 -4.76 3.13 5.49
C PHE A 32 -5.54 4.31 6.04
N PHE A 33 -5.17 4.79 7.23
CA PHE A 33 -5.95 5.77 7.96
C PHE A 33 -5.21 7.07 8.19
N GLY A 34 -5.98 8.15 8.14
CA GLY A 34 -5.58 9.52 8.38
C GLY A 34 -5.60 9.92 9.86
N ASP A 35 -5.57 11.23 10.09
CA ASP A 35 -5.79 11.78 11.42
C ASP A 35 -7.27 12.14 11.68
N PHE A 36 -7.92 11.32 12.51
CA PHE A 36 -9.30 11.51 12.95
C PHE A 36 -9.46 11.26 14.45
N THR A 37 -10.60 11.68 15.01
CA THR A 37 -11.03 11.41 16.39
C THR A 37 -12.16 10.38 16.45
N GLY A 38 -12.26 9.63 17.54
CA GLY A 38 -13.32 8.62 17.72
C GLY A 38 -13.19 7.42 16.78
N THR A 39 -14.09 7.32 15.80
CA THR A 39 -14.16 6.18 14.86
C THR A 39 -14.19 6.65 13.41
N CYS A 40 -13.58 5.86 12.53
CA CYS A 40 -13.59 6.07 11.09
C CYS A 40 -14.63 5.13 10.46
N ARG A 41 -15.69 5.69 9.86
CA ARG A 41 -16.65 4.89 9.09
C ARG A 41 -15.99 4.42 7.81
N VAL A 42 -15.80 3.11 7.67
CA VAL A 42 -15.13 2.53 6.51
C VAL A 42 -16.11 1.98 5.48
N GLY A 43 -17.37 1.72 5.83
CA GLY A 43 -18.34 1.26 4.84
C GLY A 43 -19.60 0.70 5.49
N VAL A 44 -20.27 -0.19 4.79
CA VAL A 44 -21.52 -0.83 5.21
C VAL A 44 -21.46 -2.31 4.85
N VAL A 45 -21.94 -3.17 5.74
CA VAL A 45 -22.18 -4.58 5.47
C VAL A 45 -23.69 -4.82 5.35
N PRO A 46 -24.18 -5.55 4.33
CA PRO A 46 -25.56 -5.98 4.27
C PRO A 46 -25.81 -7.05 5.35
N THR A 47 -26.96 -6.98 6.01
CA THR A 47 -27.44 -7.99 6.97
C THR A 47 -28.93 -8.24 6.74
N ASP A 48 -29.48 -9.33 7.29
CA ASP A 48 -30.91 -9.64 7.19
C ASP A 48 -31.81 -8.55 7.81
N SER A 49 -31.26 -7.80 8.78
CA SER A 49 -31.96 -6.69 9.45
C SER A 49 -31.70 -5.33 8.79
N GLY A 50 -31.02 -5.29 7.63
CA GLY A 50 -30.66 -4.08 6.90
C GLY A 50 -29.16 -3.74 6.91
N PRO A 51 -28.74 -2.66 6.23
CA PRO A 51 -27.34 -2.26 6.13
C PRO A 51 -26.77 -1.80 7.49
N LEU A 52 -25.68 -2.43 7.94
CA LEU A 52 -24.98 -2.07 9.17
C LEU A 52 -23.70 -1.28 8.84
N PRO A 53 -23.50 -0.05 9.37
CA PRO A 53 -22.28 0.70 9.12
C PRO A 53 -21.09 0.13 9.90
N VAL A 54 -19.98 -0.08 9.20
CA VAL A 54 -18.73 -0.57 9.78
C VAL A 54 -17.83 0.59 10.12
N HIS A 55 -17.31 0.57 11.35
CA HIS A 55 -16.43 1.60 11.88
C HIS A 55 -15.13 0.96 12.39
N VAL A 56 -14.03 1.68 12.22
CA VAL A 56 -12.72 1.33 12.77
C VAL A 56 -12.38 2.33 13.87
N SER A 57 -12.02 1.83 15.05
CA SER A 57 -11.61 2.71 16.16
C SER A 57 -10.28 3.40 15.86
N LYS A 58 -10.02 4.58 16.45
CA LYS A 58 -8.68 5.22 16.34
C LYS A 58 -7.54 4.29 16.76
N LYS A 59 -7.77 3.46 17.79
CA LYS A 59 -6.79 2.49 18.28
C LYS A 59 -6.46 1.44 17.20
N ASP A 60 -7.47 0.87 16.57
CA ASP A 60 -7.29 -0.14 15.53
C ASP A 60 -6.67 0.47 14.27
N ALA A 61 -7.07 1.67 13.88
CA ALA A 61 -6.46 2.41 12.78
C ALA A 61 -4.96 2.65 13.00
N LEU A 62 -4.56 3.07 14.20
CA LEU A 62 -3.15 3.24 14.56
C LEU A 62 -2.38 1.92 14.52
N TRP A 63 -3.00 0.83 14.98
CA TRP A 63 -2.42 -0.51 14.89
C TRP A 63 -2.25 -0.94 13.43
N MET A 64 -3.27 -0.81 12.58
CA MET A 64 -3.20 -1.14 11.15
C MET A 64 -2.13 -0.33 10.43
N ASN A 65 -2.05 0.98 10.70
CA ASN A 65 -0.98 1.83 10.18
C ASN A 65 0.40 1.39 10.67
N SER A 66 0.53 0.90 11.92
CA SER A 66 1.80 0.35 12.41
C SER A 66 2.22 -0.93 11.68
N VAL A 67 1.26 -1.78 11.31
CA VAL A 67 1.50 -2.97 10.49
C VAL A 67 2.02 -2.55 9.11
N VAL A 68 1.39 -1.57 8.44
CA VAL A 68 1.87 -1.04 7.16
C VAL A 68 3.30 -0.48 7.28
N ARG A 69 3.60 0.29 8.33
CA ARG A 69 4.96 0.83 8.55
C ARG A 69 5.99 -0.28 8.71
N GLU A 70 5.68 -1.35 9.45
CA GLU A 70 6.56 -2.50 9.58
C GLU A 70 6.73 -3.24 8.24
N LEU A 71 5.68 -3.38 7.43
CA LEU A 71 5.79 -3.98 6.09
C LEU A 71 6.74 -3.19 5.20
N ASN A 72 6.54 -1.87 5.13
CA ASN A 72 7.39 -0.98 4.33
C ASN A 72 8.84 -1.00 4.84
N LYS A 73 9.07 -1.16 6.15
CA LYS A 73 10.42 -1.35 6.69
C LYS A 73 11.04 -2.65 6.19
N GLN A 74 10.31 -3.77 6.21
CA GLN A 74 10.78 -5.06 5.69
C GLN A 74 11.07 -5.00 4.18
N GLN A 75 10.24 -4.31 3.39
CA GLN A 75 10.50 -4.09 1.95
C GLN A 75 11.77 -3.27 1.71
N ARG A 76 12.02 -2.20 2.50
CA ARG A 76 13.28 -1.44 2.41
C ARG A 76 14.50 -2.31 2.77
N ILE A 77 14.38 -3.20 3.76
CA ILE A 77 15.43 -4.17 4.09
C ILE A 77 15.69 -5.10 2.89
N ALA A 78 14.63 -5.64 2.28
CA ALA A 78 14.73 -6.51 1.12
C ALA A 78 15.41 -5.84 -0.07
N VAL A 79 15.01 -4.61 -0.40
CA VAL A 79 15.63 -3.81 -1.48
C VAL A 79 17.12 -3.59 -1.23
N ARG A 80 17.51 -3.23 0.00
CA ARG A 80 18.94 -3.11 0.34
C ARG A 80 19.68 -4.44 0.17
N GLY A 81 19.06 -5.55 0.57
CA GLY A 81 19.63 -6.87 0.40
C GLY A 81 19.77 -7.29 -1.06
N ALA A 82 18.81 -6.94 -1.93
CA ALA A 82 18.87 -7.21 -3.37
C ALA A 82 19.97 -6.36 -4.03
N LYS A 83 20.07 -5.07 -3.69
CA LYS A 83 21.16 -4.20 -4.14
C LYS A 83 22.54 -4.75 -3.80
N ALA A 84 22.71 -5.25 -2.58
CA ALA A 84 23.97 -5.86 -2.15
C ALA A 84 24.30 -7.15 -2.92
N ALA A 85 23.32 -7.77 -3.57
CA ALA A 85 23.47 -8.97 -4.40
C ALA A 85 23.59 -8.66 -5.91
N GLY A 86 23.64 -7.39 -6.31
CA GLY A 86 23.84 -6.97 -7.71
C GLY A 86 22.60 -6.41 -8.42
N THR A 87 21.40 -6.60 -7.88
CA THR A 87 20.15 -6.15 -8.53
C THR A 87 19.95 -4.63 -8.39
N ASP A 88 19.63 -3.89 -9.46
CA ASP A 88 19.20 -2.48 -9.39
C ASP A 88 17.74 -2.37 -8.90
N ALA A 89 17.53 -2.70 -7.63
CA ALA A 89 16.25 -2.60 -6.96
C ALA A 89 16.06 -1.25 -6.26
N ARG A 90 14.89 -0.62 -6.35
CA ARG A 90 14.58 0.68 -5.75
C ARG A 90 13.28 0.61 -4.98
N PHE A 91 13.28 1.09 -3.74
CA PHE A 91 12.05 1.25 -2.97
C PHE A 91 11.34 2.55 -3.37
N VAL A 92 10.04 2.45 -3.68
CA VAL A 92 9.16 3.59 -3.97
C VAL A 92 8.28 3.87 -2.75
N ASN A 93 8.37 5.08 -2.20
CA ASN A 93 7.61 5.48 -1.01
C ASN A 93 6.22 6.04 -1.40
N ALA A 94 5.29 5.16 -1.73
CA ALA A 94 3.93 5.55 -2.11
C ALA A 94 3.16 6.25 -0.97
N ASP A 95 3.43 5.91 0.29
CA ASP A 95 2.73 6.49 1.45
C ASP A 95 2.79 8.02 1.53
N ALA A 96 3.86 8.63 1.00
CA ALA A 96 3.98 10.09 0.96
C ALA A 96 2.91 10.74 0.06
N GLN A 97 2.53 10.10 -1.04
CA GLN A 97 1.51 10.61 -1.97
C GLN A 97 0.08 10.44 -1.47
N PHE A 98 -0.10 9.73 -0.35
CA PHE A 98 -1.40 9.50 0.27
C PHE A 98 -1.64 10.40 1.49
N ALA A 99 -0.67 11.22 1.90
CA ALA A 99 -0.85 12.14 3.03
C ALA A 99 -2.01 13.11 2.75
N GLY A 100 -2.96 13.22 3.68
CA GLY A 100 -4.17 14.03 3.52
C GLY A 100 -5.31 13.31 2.79
N HIS A 101 -5.05 12.15 2.17
CA HIS A 101 -6.01 11.38 1.39
C HIS A 101 -6.16 9.93 1.88
N ARG A 102 -5.74 9.61 3.10
CA ARG A 102 -6.01 8.28 3.68
C ARG A 102 -7.48 8.22 4.13
N LEU A 103 -7.96 7.04 4.51
CA LEU A 103 -9.32 6.92 5.04
C LEU A 103 -9.47 7.79 6.29
N CYS A 104 -10.50 8.63 6.29
CA CYS A 104 -10.79 9.59 7.34
C CYS A 104 -9.69 10.65 7.59
N ASP A 105 -8.86 10.95 6.60
CA ASP A 105 -8.24 12.28 6.51
C ASP A 105 -9.29 13.35 6.12
N ALA A 106 -8.86 14.61 6.08
CA ALA A 106 -9.72 15.75 5.73
C ALA A 106 -10.13 15.79 4.25
N GLU A 107 -9.30 15.27 3.34
CA GLU A 107 -9.57 15.31 1.91
C GLU A 107 -10.21 14.02 1.39
N SER A 108 -10.61 14.01 0.12
CA SER A 108 -11.20 12.83 -0.51
C SER A 108 -10.23 11.65 -0.45
N PRO A 109 -10.67 10.46 -0.02
CA PRO A 109 -9.77 9.34 0.19
C PRO A 109 -9.27 8.77 -1.14
N TYR A 110 -8.01 8.37 -1.17
CA TYR A 110 -7.36 7.65 -2.27
C TYR A 110 -7.46 6.13 -2.13
N LEU A 111 -8.00 5.66 -1.00
CA LEU A 111 -8.31 4.26 -0.75
C LEU A 111 -9.83 4.09 -0.75
N ASN A 112 -10.29 2.96 -1.26
CA ASN A 112 -11.65 2.50 -1.03
C ASN A 112 -11.82 2.16 0.46
N GLY A 113 -13.00 2.46 0.98
CA GLY A 113 -13.46 1.85 2.22
C GLY A 113 -13.77 0.36 2.04
N LEU A 114 -14.60 -0.19 2.90
CA LEU A 114 -15.19 -1.51 2.75
C LEU A 114 -16.21 -1.48 1.61
N VAL A 115 -15.86 -2.11 0.48
CA VAL A 115 -16.65 -2.18 -0.76
C VAL A 115 -16.66 -3.60 -1.32
N ASN A 116 -17.71 -3.93 -2.09
CA ASN A 116 -17.86 -5.18 -2.85
C ASN A 116 -17.59 -6.44 -2.02
N LEU A 117 -18.53 -6.73 -1.12
CA LEU A 117 -18.48 -7.92 -0.25
C LEU A 117 -18.80 -9.22 -1.00
N ASP A 118 -19.22 -9.12 -2.27
CA ASP A 118 -19.27 -10.26 -3.19
C ASP A 118 -17.89 -10.51 -3.80
N TYR A 119 -17.41 -11.75 -3.64
CA TYR A 119 -16.05 -12.22 -3.95
C TYR A 119 -15.52 -11.93 -5.36
N ALA A 120 -16.38 -11.55 -6.32
CA ALA A 120 -16.00 -11.32 -7.70
C ALA A 120 -15.28 -9.98 -7.97
N LEU A 121 -15.36 -9.00 -7.05
CA LEU A 121 -14.85 -7.63 -7.27
C LEU A 121 -14.26 -6.98 -6.00
N MET A 122 -13.44 -7.69 -5.22
CA MET A 122 -12.94 -7.18 -3.93
C MET A 122 -11.99 -5.97 -4.11
N GLY A 123 -12.51 -4.76 -3.88
CA GLY A 123 -11.75 -3.50 -3.92
C GLY A 123 -11.51 -2.86 -2.54
N SER A 124 -11.89 -3.54 -1.46
CA SER A 124 -11.79 -3.02 -0.09
C SER A 124 -10.34 -2.67 0.27
N PHE A 125 -10.12 -1.47 0.82
CA PHE A 125 -8.79 -0.94 1.18
C PHE A 125 -7.77 -0.88 0.02
N HIS A 126 -8.20 -1.07 -1.22
CA HIS A 126 -7.35 -0.85 -2.39
C HIS A 126 -7.35 0.64 -2.76
N PRO A 127 -6.31 1.12 -3.46
CA PRO A 127 -6.38 2.42 -4.09
C PRO A 127 -7.57 2.51 -5.04
N ASN A 128 -8.22 3.67 -5.08
CA ASN A 128 -9.16 3.99 -6.14
C ASN A 128 -8.42 4.64 -7.32
N ALA A 129 -9.14 5.11 -8.34
CA ALA A 129 -8.52 5.73 -9.50
C ALA A 129 -7.60 6.92 -9.17
N ALA A 130 -7.88 7.68 -8.10
CA ALA A 130 -6.98 8.75 -7.65
C ALA A 130 -5.76 8.21 -6.90
N GLY A 131 -5.94 7.18 -6.07
CA GLY A 131 -4.83 6.49 -5.43
C GLY A 131 -3.88 5.77 -6.40
N GLU A 132 -4.41 5.19 -7.48
CA GLU A 132 -3.57 4.60 -8.54
C GLU A 132 -2.72 5.67 -9.26
N ARG A 133 -3.28 6.88 -9.48
CA ARG A 133 -2.49 8.01 -9.98
C ARG A 133 -1.41 8.45 -8.97
N ALA A 134 -1.75 8.51 -7.68
CA ALA A 134 -0.78 8.81 -6.63
C ALA A 134 0.36 7.78 -6.59
N TYR A 135 0.07 6.51 -6.86
CA TYR A 135 1.11 5.49 -7.05
C TYR A 135 2.00 5.80 -8.25
N ALA A 136 1.42 6.10 -9.41
CA ALA A 136 2.17 6.47 -10.61
C ALA A 136 3.10 7.67 -10.33
N ASP A 137 2.61 8.70 -9.65
CA ASP A 137 3.40 9.86 -9.24
C ASP A 137 4.56 9.47 -8.31
N ALA A 138 4.35 8.51 -7.39
CA ALA A 138 5.41 8.01 -6.53
C ALA A 138 6.52 7.30 -7.33
N TYR A 139 6.17 6.53 -8.37
CA TYR A 139 7.14 5.89 -9.25
C TYR A 139 7.95 6.93 -10.03
N LEU A 140 7.29 7.92 -10.63
CA LEU A 140 7.93 9.01 -11.36
C LEU A 140 8.87 9.81 -10.45
N ALA A 141 8.41 10.18 -9.25
CA ALA A 141 9.22 10.86 -8.24
C ALA A 141 10.45 10.04 -7.81
N ARG A 142 10.37 8.70 -7.89
CA ARG A 142 11.51 7.82 -7.61
C ARG A 142 12.47 7.67 -8.80
N GLY A 143 12.15 8.24 -9.95
CA GLY A 143 12.97 8.23 -11.16
C GLY A 143 12.60 7.13 -12.15
N PHE A 144 11.41 6.52 -12.03
CA PHE A 144 10.89 5.67 -13.10
C PHE A 144 10.64 6.53 -14.35
N VAL A 145 11.08 6.03 -15.50
CA VAL A 145 10.85 6.67 -16.81
C VAL A 145 9.96 5.74 -17.62
N PRO A 146 8.71 6.13 -17.94
CA PRO A 146 7.83 5.34 -18.78
C PRO A 146 8.47 5.12 -20.15
N VAL A 147 8.41 3.89 -20.66
CA VAL A 147 8.73 3.61 -22.06
C VAL A 147 7.58 4.11 -22.94
N SER A 148 7.89 5.02 -23.85
CA SER A 148 6.98 5.59 -24.85
C SER A 148 6.77 4.65 -26.02
#